data_AF-A0A284R195-F1
#
_entry.id   AF-A0A284R195-F1
#
_cell.length_a   1.000
_cell.length_b   1.000
_cell.length_c   1.000
_cell.angle_alpha   90.00
_cell.angle_beta   90.00
_cell.angle_gamma   90.00
#
_symmetry.space_group_name_H-M   'P 1'
#
loop_
_entity.id
_entity.type
_entity.pdbx_description
1 polymer ?
#
loop_
_entity_poly.entity_id
_entity_poly.type
_entity_poly.pdbx_seq_one_letter_code
_entity_poly.pdbx_strand_id
1 'polypeptide(L)'
;MVAVQGSDNSFLADSFYVTLFDILQGLLFLLLALVFLTAIFSSTVNRSKTWFMFMGSIIEWCASYLIVIGQQTGNGPPVGLCIFQAATIYSSNPFVTSAALALTFELFVKLKAATNRTGPMSGNWTWGLVSFPPLIYLIVFVWVLVIGIEHPRLVERDDSHMFCHIKVAEEIGLAQPFIVSATVTLLVEILIVIFSGMEPATPLLRVLLAIALSMEQCDSF
;
A
#
# COMPACT_ATOMS: atom_id res chain seq x y z
N MET A 1 20.12 -40.92 8.02
CA MET A 1 19.26 -40.67 6.84
C MET A 1 17.88 -40.09 7.20
N VAL A 2 17.73 -39.33 8.30
CA VAL A 2 16.43 -38.75 8.72
C VAL A 2 16.36 -37.22 8.50
N ALA A 3 17.50 -36.57 8.21
CA ALA A 3 17.55 -35.10 8.03
C ALA A 3 17.16 -34.59 6.62
N VAL A 4 17.06 -35.47 5.62
CA VAL A 4 16.76 -35.07 4.23
C VAL A 4 15.26 -34.84 4.03
N GLN A 5 14.41 -35.67 4.63
CA GLN A 5 12.96 -35.61 4.44
C GLN A 5 12.29 -34.39 5.09
N GLY A 6 12.94 -33.79 6.11
CA GLY A 6 12.46 -32.55 6.74
C GLY A 6 12.70 -31.32 5.87
N SER A 7 13.81 -31.29 5.13
CA SER A 7 14.19 -30.16 4.27
C SER A 7 13.38 -30.10 2.97
N ASP A 8 12.99 -31.26 2.42
CA ASP A 8 12.20 -31.30 1.18
C ASP A 8 10.76 -30.84 1.42
N ASN A 9 10.18 -31.18 2.58
CA ASN A 9 8.82 -30.78 2.93
C ASN A 9 8.70 -29.28 3.22
N SER A 10 9.70 -28.66 3.86
CA SER A 10 9.70 -27.21 4.09
C SER A 10 9.85 -26.44 2.77
N PHE A 11 10.79 -26.85 1.92
CA PHE A 11 11.01 -26.21 0.63
C PHE A 11 9.77 -26.26 -0.28
N LEU A 12 9.06 -27.39 -0.31
CA LEU A 12 7.82 -27.52 -1.08
C LEU A 12 6.69 -26.64 -0.53
N ALA A 13 6.60 -26.50 0.80
CA ALA A 13 5.63 -25.61 1.43
C ALA A 13 5.92 -24.15 1.10
N ASP A 14 7.16 -23.69 1.25
CA ASP A 14 7.57 -22.31 0.96
C ASP A 14 7.32 -21.97 -0.52
N SER A 15 7.69 -22.87 -1.43
CA SER A 15 7.43 -22.71 -2.85
C SER A 15 5.93 -22.63 -3.18
N PHE A 16 5.07 -23.36 -2.46
CA PHE A 16 3.63 -23.30 -2.65
C PHE A 16 3.07 -21.94 -2.21
N TYR A 17 3.48 -21.42 -1.05
CA TYR A 17 3.00 -20.14 -0.54
C TYR A 17 3.41 -18.97 -1.44
N VAL A 18 4.66 -18.93 -1.88
CA VAL A 18 5.14 -17.92 -2.84
C VAL A 18 4.33 -17.96 -4.13
N THR A 19 4.11 -19.16 -4.69
CA THR A 19 3.32 -19.31 -5.93
C THR A 19 1.88 -18.84 -5.75
N LEU A 20 1.26 -19.19 -4.62
CA LEU A 20 -0.11 -18.77 -4.31
C LEU A 20 -0.19 -17.25 -4.16
N PHE A 21 0.75 -16.65 -3.44
CA PHE A 21 0.86 -15.21 -3.27
C PHE A 21 0.98 -14.49 -4.61
N ASP A 22 1.89 -14.93 -5.48
CA ASP A 22 2.10 -14.33 -6.81
C ASP A 22 0.85 -14.43 -7.69
N ILE A 23 0.15 -15.57 -7.67
CA ILE A 23 -1.10 -15.75 -8.42
C ILE A 23 -2.17 -14.78 -7.92
N LEU A 24 -2.38 -14.71 -6.61
CA LEU A 24 -3.39 -13.82 -6.01
C LEU A 24 -3.06 -12.35 -6.30
N GLN A 25 -1.80 -11.97 -6.11
CA GLN A 25 -1.32 -10.61 -6.35
C GLN A 25 -1.42 -10.22 -7.83
N GLY A 26 -1.03 -11.12 -8.72
CA GLY A 26 -1.11 -10.93 -10.18
C GLY A 26 -2.57 -10.82 -10.67
N LEU A 27 -3.47 -11.65 -10.13
CA LEU A 27 -4.90 -11.56 -10.43
C LEU A 27 -5.50 -10.23 -9.94
N LEU A 28 -5.17 -9.80 -8.72
CA LEU A 28 -5.63 -8.53 -8.18
C LEU A 28 -5.14 -7.36 -9.03
N PHE A 29 -3.85 -7.34 -9.37
CA PHE A 29 -3.26 -6.35 -10.27
C PHE A 29 -3.98 -6.29 -11.61
N LEU A 30 -4.18 -7.44 -12.27
CA LEU A 30 -4.83 -7.52 -13.58
C LEU A 30 -6.27 -6.99 -13.52
N LEU A 31 -7.05 -7.44 -12.54
CA LEU A 31 -8.45 -7.04 -12.41
C LEU A 31 -8.57 -5.54 -12.12
N LEU A 32 -7.73 -4.99 -11.23
CA LEU A 32 -7.73 -3.56 -10.93
C LEU A 32 -7.27 -2.72 -12.12
N ALA A 33 -6.23 -3.16 -12.84
CA ALA A 33 -5.78 -2.49 -14.05
C ALA A 33 -6.88 -2.47 -15.12
N LEU A 34 -7.62 -3.57 -15.31
CA LEU A 34 -8.78 -3.61 -16.20
C LEU A 34 -9.87 -2.61 -15.78
N VAL A 35 -10.22 -2.55 -14.50
CA VAL A 35 -11.20 -1.58 -13.98
C VAL A 35 -10.71 -0.14 -14.17
N PHE A 36 -9.43 0.12 -13.92
CA PHE A 36 -8.85 1.44 -14.07
C PHE A 36 -8.81 1.90 -15.53
N LEU A 37 -8.34 1.04 -16.43
CA LEU A 37 -8.29 1.34 -17.87
C LEU A 37 -9.69 1.52 -18.44
N THR A 38 -10.65 0.64 -18.10
CA THR A 38 -12.04 0.81 -18.54
C THR A 38 -12.65 2.12 -18.05
N ALA A 39 -12.34 2.55 -16.81
CA ALA A 39 -12.79 3.86 -16.31
C ALA A 39 -12.15 5.04 -17.04
N ILE A 40 -10.88 4.95 -17.45
CA ILE A 40 -10.21 5.99 -18.25
C ILE A 40 -10.83 6.10 -19.65
N PHE A 41 -11.09 4.96 -20.30
CA PHE A 41 -11.57 4.95 -21.68
C PHE A 41 -13.09 5.06 -21.81
N SER A 42 -13.85 4.90 -20.72
CA SER A 42 -15.29 5.03 -20.74
C SER A 42 -15.72 6.50 -20.67
N SER A 43 -16.28 7.02 -21.76
CA SER A 43 -16.91 8.34 -21.80
C SER A 43 -18.18 8.45 -20.95
N THR A 44 -18.76 7.33 -20.54
CA THR A 44 -20.04 7.28 -19.83
C THR A 44 -19.85 7.35 -18.31
N VAL A 45 -18.67 6.99 -17.80
CA VAL A 45 -18.43 6.81 -16.37
C VAL A 45 -17.62 8.00 -15.84
N ASN A 46 -18.31 8.97 -15.22
CA ASN A 46 -17.66 10.09 -14.54
C ASN A 46 -17.18 9.69 -13.14
N ARG A 47 -15.86 9.61 -12.93
CA ARG A 47 -15.23 9.37 -11.61
C ARG A 47 -14.49 10.61 -11.10
N SER A 48 -14.36 10.73 -9.79
CA SER A 48 -13.55 11.78 -9.17
C SER A 48 -12.05 11.53 -9.39
N LYS A 49 -11.25 12.60 -9.31
CA LYS A 49 -9.78 12.49 -9.37
C LYS A 49 -9.22 11.66 -8.21
N THR A 50 -9.80 11.77 -7.02
CA THR A 50 -9.42 10.95 -5.85
C THR A 50 -9.70 9.47 -6.05
N TRP A 51 -10.73 9.10 -6.81
CA TRP A 51 -10.99 7.70 -7.14
C TRP A 51 -9.90 7.13 -8.02
N PHE A 52 -9.46 7.87 -9.05
CA PHE A 52 -8.31 7.46 -9.86
C PHE A 52 -7.02 7.37 -9.04
N MET A 53 -6.80 8.30 -8.11
CA MET A 53 -5.64 8.26 -7.21
C MET A 53 -5.64 7.00 -6.34
N PHE A 54 -6.78 6.67 -5.71
CA PHE A 54 -6.93 5.48 -4.87
C PHE A 54 -6.79 4.16 -5.66
N MET A 55 -7.38 4.08 -6.85
CA MET A 55 -7.18 2.91 -7.70
C MET A 55 -5.73 2.78 -8.16
N GLY A 56 -5.10 3.90 -8.51
CA GLY A 56 -3.69 3.96 -8.87
C GLY A 56 -2.77 3.51 -7.73
N SER A 57 -3.06 3.91 -6.49
CA SER A 57 -2.27 3.49 -5.32
C SER A 57 -2.36 2.00 -5.04
N ILE A 58 -3.54 1.37 -5.22
CA ILE A 58 -3.65 -0.09 -5.03
C ILE A 58 -2.95 -0.83 -6.17
N ILE A 59 -3.05 -0.35 -7.41
CA ILE A 59 -2.32 -0.94 -8.54
C ILE A 59 -0.81 -0.86 -8.31
N GLU A 60 -0.32 0.28 -7.83
CA GLU A 60 1.07 0.49 -7.46
C GLU A 60 1.50 -0.45 -6.32
N TRP A 61 0.72 -0.55 -5.25
CA TRP A 61 0.96 -1.50 -4.16
C TRP A 61 1.07 -2.93 -4.68
N CYS A 62 0.18 -3.33 -5.59
CA CYS A 62 0.25 -4.66 -6.19
C CYS A 62 1.50 -4.84 -7.05
N ALA A 63 1.86 -3.84 -7.84
CA ALA A 63 3.06 -3.87 -8.66
C ALA A 63 4.32 -4.03 -7.81
N SER A 64 4.39 -3.37 -6.64
CA SER A 64 5.51 -3.43 -5.70
C SER A 64 5.87 -4.86 -5.29
N TYR A 65 4.87 -5.67 -4.93
CA TYR A 65 5.12 -7.08 -4.56
C TYR A 65 5.53 -7.95 -5.75
N LEU A 66 5.09 -7.62 -6.97
CA LEU A 66 5.41 -8.38 -8.19
C LEU A 66 6.81 -8.07 -8.76
N ILE A 67 7.55 -7.08 -8.23
CA ILE A 67 8.87 -6.67 -8.76
C ILE A 67 9.89 -7.82 -8.80
N VAL A 68 9.89 -8.68 -7.79
CA VAL A 68 10.85 -9.79 -7.65
C VAL A 68 10.30 -11.13 -8.12
N ILE A 69 9.17 -11.13 -8.84
CA ILE A 69 8.55 -12.37 -9.32
C ILE A 69 9.56 -13.20 -10.12
N GLY A 70 9.61 -14.50 -9.81
CA GLY A 70 10.58 -15.43 -10.43
C GLY A 70 12.01 -15.33 -9.88
N GLN A 71 12.29 -14.42 -8.96
CA GLN A 71 13.55 -14.34 -8.18
C GLN A 71 13.33 -14.61 -6.68
N GLN A 72 12.13 -15.05 -6.31
CA GLN A 72 11.75 -15.36 -4.93
C GLN A 72 12.33 -16.67 -4.42
N THR A 73 12.61 -17.65 -5.29
CA THR A 73 13.21 -18.94 -4.92
C THR A 73 14.65 -19.08 -5.44
N GLY A 74 15.46 -19.86 -4.74
CA GLY A 74 16.86 -20.07 -5.11
C GLY A 74 17.75 -18.85 -4.83
N ASN A 75 18.61 -18.50 -5.80
CA ASN A 75 19.50 -17.33 -5.72
C ASN A 75 18.66 -16.06 -5.62
N GLY A 76 18.79 -15.33 -4.50
CA GLY A 76 17.98 -14.13 -4.23
C GLY A 76 18.16 -13.01 -5.26
N PRO A 77 17.24 -12.04 -5.28
CA PRO A 77 17.27 -10.94 -6.23
C PRO A 77 18.54 -10.08 -6.05
N PRO A 78 19.02 -9.41 -7.11
CA PRO A 78 20.08 -8.41 -6.98
C PRO A 78 19.71 -7.37 -5.92
N VAL A 79 20.69 -6.98 -5.09
CA VAL A 79 20.47 -6.05 -3.97
C VAL A 79 19.76 -4.76 -4.40
N GLY A 80 20.10 -4.21 -5.57
CA GLY A 80 19.42 -3.02 -6.10
C GLY A 80 17.94 -3.22 -6.40
N LEU A 81 17.54 -4.39 -6.92
CA LEU A 81 16.14 -4.73 -7.15
C LEU A 81 15.39 -4.91 -5.82
N CYS A 82 16.06 -5.51 -4.84
CA CYS A 82 15.56 -5.73 -3.49
C CYS A 82 15.35 -4.41 -2.72
N ILE A 83 16.31 -3.47 -2.84
CA ILE A 83 16.18 -2.09 -2.31
C ILE A 83 14.99 -1.38 -2.97
N PHE A 84 14.90 -1.45 -4.29
CA PHE A 84 13.83 -0.78 -5.02
C PHE A 84 12.45 -1.33 -4.61
N GLN A 85 12.30 -2.65 -4.52
CA GLN A 85 11.08 -3.28 -4.04
C GLN A 85 10.76 -2.87 -2.59
N ALA A 86 11.72 -2.93 -1.68
CA ALA A 86 11.49 -2.55 -0.29
C ALA A 86 11.03 -1.08 -0.21
N ALA A 87 11.68 -0.19 -0.97
CA ALA A 87 11.31 1.22 -1.05
C ALA A 87 9.88 1.43 -1.55
N THR A 88 9.47 0.73 -2.62
CA THR A 88 8.09 0.85 -3.11
C THR A 88 7.11 0.30 -2.08
N ILE A 89 7.29 -0.92 -1.54
CA ILE A 89 6.41 -1.54 -0.53
C ILE A 89 6.21 -0.62 0.69
N TYR A 90 7.30 -0.16 1.32
CA TYR A 90 7.20 0.68 2.53
C TYR A 90 6.54 2.04 2.24
N SER A 91 6.67 2.57 1.02
CA SER A 91 6.00 3.81 0.62
C SER A 91 4.55 3.63 0.16
N SER A 92 4.19 2.46 -0.36
CA SER A 92 2.84 2.12 -0.81
C SER A 92 1.84 2.12 0.34
N ASN A 93 2.21 1.63 1.53
CA ASN A 93 1.32 1.60 2.70
C ASN A 93 0.73 2.99 3.03
N PRO A 94 1.54 4.02 3.36
CA PRO A 94 1.01 5.34 3.65
C PRO A 94 0.39 6.02 2.42
N PHE A 95 0.77 5.63 1.19
CA PHE A 95 0.16 6.12 -0.04
C PHE A 95 -1.29 5.64 -0.22
N VAL A 96 -1.54 4.34 -0.05
CA VAL A 96 -2.89 3.76 -0.15
C VAL A 96 -3.79 4.35 0.94
N THR A 97 -3.32 4.43 2.18
CA THR A 97 -4.09 4.98 3.30
C THR A 97 -4.43 6.46 3.08
N SER A 98 -3.47 7.26 2.61
CA SER A 98 -3.71 8.68 2.34
C SER A 98 -4.62 8.90 1.13
N ALA A 99 -4.53 8.05 0.11
CA ALA A 99 -5.45 8.08 -1.02
C ALA A 99 -6.88 7.67 -0.61
N ALA A 100 -7.01 6.69 0.29
CA ALA A 100 -8.30 6.28 0.87
C ALA A 100 -8.93 7.40 1.70
N LEU A 101 -8.13 8.11 2.51
CA LEU A 101 -8.56 9.31 3.24
C LEU A 101 -9.06 10.38 2.26
N ALA A 102 -8.30 10.68 1.22
CA ALA A 102 -8.65 11.70 0.24
C ALA A 102 -9.98 11.39 -0.48
N LEU A 103 -10.16 10.13 -0.90
CA LEU A 103 -11.41 9.67 -1.52
C LEU A 103 -12.59 9.73 -0.56
N THR A 104 -12.41 9.25 0.68
CA THR A 104 -13.47 9.25 1.69
C THR A 104 -13.88 10.67 2.06
N PHE A 105 -12.91 11.57 2.23
CA PHE A 105 -13.18 12.96 2.58
C PHE A 105 -13.88 13.71 1.44
N GLU A 106 -13.48 13.48 0.18
CA GLU A 106 -14.20 14.03 -0.98
C GLU A 106 -15.65 13.54 -1.01
N LEU A 107 -15.88 12.24 -0.79
CA LEU A 107 -17.21 11.65 -0.75
C LEU A 107 -18.06 12.24 0.39
N PHE A 108 -17.49 12.34 1.58
CA PHE A 108 -18.15 12.91 2.75
C PHE A 108 -18.62 14.35 2.50
N VAL A 109 -17.72 15.19 1.99
CA VAL A 109 -18.03 16.59 1.65
C VAL A 109 -19.13 16.68 0.59
N LYS A 110 -19.06 15.85 -0.45
CA LYS A 110 -20.08 15.82 -1.51
C LYS A 110 -21.45 15.38 -1.00
N LEU A 111 -21.49 14.35 -0.14
CA LEU A 111 -22.73 13.87 0.47
C LEU A 111 -23.34 14.93 1.38
N LYS A 112 -22.53 15.55 2.25
CA LYS A 112 -22.95 16.68 3.09
C LYS A 112 -23.50 17.84 2.29
N ALA A 113 -22.83 18.22 1.20
CA ALA A 113 -23.28 19.30 0.35
C ALA A 113 -24.63 18.98 -0.31
N ALA A 114 -24.82 17.74 -0.77
CA ALA A 114 -26.08 17.26 -1.32
C ALA A 114 -27.21 17.26 -0.28
N THR A 115 -26.93 16.81 0.95
CA THR A 115 -27.91 16.81 2.06
C THR A 115 -28.29 18.22 2.50
N ASN A 116 -27.31 19.11 2.66
CA ASN A 116 -27.54 20.50 3.09
C ASN A 116 -27.96 21.43 1.94
N ARG A 117 -28.10 20.90 0.72
CA ARG A 117 -28.38 21.68 -0.51
C ARG A 117 -27.46 22.87 -0.71
N THR A 118 -26.21 22.77 -0.23
CA THR A 118 -25.21 23.80 -0.44
C THR A 118 -24.61 23.67 -1.83
N GLY A 119 -24.30 24.80 -2.47
CA GLY A 119 -23.65 24.83 -3.78
C GLY A 119 -22.30 24.08 -3.82
N PRO A 120 -21.75 23.83 -5.01
CA PRO A 120 -20.51 23.08 -5.18
C PRO A 120 -19.34 23.76 -4.44
N MET A 121 -18.58 22.98 -3.67
CA MET A 121 -17.34 23.46 -3.06
C MET A 121 -16.31 23.82 -4.14
N SER A 122 -15.43 24.80 -3.84
CA SER A 122 -14.44 25.29 -4.79
C SER A 122 -13.51 24.16 -5.27
N GLY A 123 -13.21 24.13 -6.58
CA GLY A 123 -12.35 23.10 -7.17
C GLY A 123 -10.89 23.09 -6.67
N ASN A 124 -10.43 24.17 -6.04
CA ASN A 124 -9.06 24.29 -5.52
C ASN A 124 -8.78 23.31 -4.37
N TRP A 125 -9.77 23.00 -3.55
CA TRP A 125 -9.61 22.06 -2.43
C TRP A 125 -9.40 20.61 -2.91
N THR A 126 -10.04 20.22 -4.01
CA THR A 126 -9.86 18.89 -4.61
C THR A 126 -8.42 18.67 -5.10
N TRP A 127 -7.74 19.70 -5.58
CA TRP A 127 -6.34 19.59 -5.97
C TRP A 127 -5.41 19.33 -4.79
N GLY A 128 -5.67 19.93 -3.63
CA GLY A 128 -4.96 19.63 -2.39
C GLY A 128 -5.09 18.15 -2.01
N LEU A 129 -6.32 17.63 -2.07
CA LEU A 129 -6.60 16.22 -1.76
C LEU A 129 -5.90 15.23 -2.69
N VAL A 130 -5.80 15.55 -3.97
CA VAL A 130 -5.15 14.68 -4.96
C VAL A 130 -3.63 14.76 -4.85
N SER A 131 -3.08 15.91 -4.45
CA SER A 131 -1.62 16.10 -4.39
C SER A 131 -0.99 15.50 -3.13
N PHE A 132 -1.75 15.41 -2.03
CA PHE A 132 -1.24 14.94 -0.75
C PHE A 132 -0.73 13.48 -0.77
N PRO A 133 -1.47 12.48 -1.31
CA PRO A 133 -1.01 11.09 -1.29
C PRO A 133 0.30 10.84 -2.08
N PRO A 134 0.46 11.34 -3.33
CA PRO A 134 1.73 11.20 -4.05
C PRO A 134 2.91 11.87 -3.36
N LEU A 135 2.69 12.99 -2.66
CA LEU A 135 3.77 13.66 -1.92
C LEU A 135 4.26 12.78 -0.76
N ILE A 136 3.35 12.18 0.00
CA ILE A 136 3.70 11.22 1.06
C ILE A 136 4.47 10.04 0.47
N TYR A 137 3.96 9.45 -0.61
CA TYR A 137 4.61 8.35 -1.31
C TYR A 137 6.05 8.70 -1.66
N LEU A 138 6.26 9.82 -2.37
CA LEU A 138 7.59 10.23 -2.83
C LEU A 138 8.56 10.50 -1.68
N ILE A 139 8.09 11.12 -0.59
CA ILE A 139 8.92 11.39 0.59
C ILE A 139 9.38 10.08 1.23
N VAL A 140 8.47 9.14 1.48
CA VAL A 140 8.79 7.85 2.10
C VAL A 140 9.64 6.99 1.15
N PHE A 141 9.30 6.97 -0.14
CA PHE A 141 10.04 6.23 -1.17
C PHE A 141 11.50 6.68 -1.24
N VAL A 142 11.74 7.99 -1.36
CA VAL A 142 13.11 8.54 -1.41
C VAL A 142 13.86 8.25 -0.11
N TRP A 143 13.19 8.42 1.04
CA TRP A 143 13.78 8.10 2.34
C TRP A 143 14.26 6.66 2.44
N VAL A 144 13.39 5.69 2.12
CA VAL A 144 13.72 4.27 2.20
C VAL A 144 14.78 3.88 1.17
N LEU A 145 14.74 4.48 -0.02
CA LEU A 145 15.74 4.26 -1.06
C LEU A 145 17.13 4.75 -0.62
N VAL A 146 17.22 5.90 0.06
CA VAL A 146 18.47 6.40 0.66
C VAL A 146 18.99 5.42 1.70
N ILE A 147 18.14 4.99 2.65
CA ILE A 147 18.54 4.02 3.69
C ILE A 147 19.03 2.70 3.08
N GLY A 148 18.35 2.18 2.06
CA GLY A 148 18.75 0.95 1.38
C GLY A 148 20.08 1.07 0.63
N ILE A 149 20.38 2.24 0.05
CA ILE A 149 21.65 2.51 -0.63
C ILE A 149 22.79 2.69 0.36
N GLU A 150 22.55 3.36 1.49
CA GLU A 150 23.56 3.58 2.54
C GLU A 150 23.90 2.28 3.27
N HIS A 151 22.92 1.40 3.48
CA HIS A 151 23.07 0.16 4.21
C HIS A 151 22.65 -1.08 3.39
N PRO A 152 23.31 -1.39 2.25
CA PRO A 152 22.90 -2.47 1.36
C PRO A 152 23.01 -3.86 1.99
N ARG A 153 23.80 -4.00 3.08
CA ARG A 153 23.94 -5.25 3.83
C ARG A 153 22.74 -5.56 4.73
N LEU A 154 21.91 -4.56 5.01
CA LEU A 154 20.70 -4.70 5.82
C LEU A 154 19.48 -5.07 4.98
N VAL A 155 19.58 -4.98 3.66
CA VAL A 155 18.49 -5.33 2.75
C VAL A 155 18.58 -6.81 2.46
N GLU A 156 17.52 -7.54 2.79
CA GLU A 156 17.43 -8.96 2.48
C GLU A 156 16.03 -9.36 2.05
N ARG A 157 15.94 -10.56 1.49
CA ARG A 157 14.65 -11.21 1.26
C ARG A 157 14.11 -11.71 2.60
N ASP A 158 12.85 -11.42 2.85
CA ASP A 158 12.12 -11.91 4.02
C ASP A 158 12.10 -13.45 4.09
N ASP A 159 11.90 -13.98 5.30
CA ASP A 159 11.82 -15.43 5.56
C ASP A 159 10.67 -16.09 4.79
N SER A 160 9.59 -15.35 4.49
CA SER A 160 8.49 -15.80 3.62
C SER A 160 8.90 -16.00 2.15
N HIS A 161 10.08 -15.50 1.77
CA HIS A 161 10.58 -15.44 0.40
C HIS A 161 9.76 -14.56 -0.57
N MET A 162 8.68 -13.90 -0.12
CA MET A 162 7.74 -13.20 -0.98
C MET A 162 8.21 -11.80 -1.38
N PHE A 163 8.91 -11.11 -0.49
CA PHE A 163 9.36 -9.73 -0.69
C PHE A 163 10.69 -9.44 0.01
N CYS A 164 11.23 -8.26 -0.31
CA CYS A 164 12.43 -7.71 0.31
C CYS A 164 12.11 -6.75 1.45
N HIS A 165 12.87 -6.85 2.54
CA HIS A 165 12.74 -5.98 3.71
C HIS A 165 14.11 -5.45 4.14
N ILE A 166 14.09 -4.41 4.98
CA ILE A 166 15.30 -3.85 5.60
C ILE A 166 15.32 -4.29 7.06
N LYS A 167 16.38 -5.00 7.44
CA LYS A 167 16.57 -5.53 8.80
C LYS A 167 16.48 -4.46 9.86
N VAL A 168 16.01 -4.88 11.03
CA VAL A 168 16.14 -4.14 12.27
C VAL A 168 17.64 -4.04 12.60
N ALA A 169 18.18 -2.82 12.57
CA ALA A 169 19.53 -2.51 12.98
C ALA A 169 19.54 -1.37 14.00
N GLU A 170 20.39 -1.49 15.01
CA GLU A 170 20.60 -0.46 16.03
C GLU A 170 21.12 0.85 15.40
N GLU A 171 21.93 0.74 14.33
CA GLU A 171 22.48 1.87 13.58
C GLU A 171 21.40 2.78 12.97
N ILE A 172 20.23 2.22 12.61
CA ILE A 172 19.10 2.96 12.02
C ILE A 172 18.17 3.50 13.12
N GLY A 173 18.07 2.83 14.28
CA GLY A 173 17.22 3.27 15.38
C GLY A 173 15.76 3.48 14.97
N LEU A 174 15.17 4.64 15.32
CA LEU A 174 13.78 4.99 14.99
C LEU A 174 13.53 5.32 13.50
N ALA A 175 14.59 5.47 12.69
CA ALA A 175 14.49 5.74 11.26
C ALA A 175 14.14 4.50 10.42
N GLN A 176 13.87 3.37 11.08
CA GLN A 176 13.57 2.11 10.41
C GLN A 176 12.39 2.25 9.46
N PRO A 177 12.52 1.82 8.19
CA PRO A 177 11.49 1.95 7.16
C PRO A 177 10.11 1.48 7.60
N PHE A 178 10.01 0.33 8.29
CA PHE A 178 8.74 -0.19 8.77
C PHE A 178 8.13 0.69 9.88
N ILE A 179 8.94 1.22 10.80
CA ILE A 179 8.47 2.12 11.87
C ILE A 179 7.93 3.41 11.27
N VAL A 180 8.69 4.03 10.37
CA VAL A 180 8.30 5.29 9.72
C VAL A 180 7.04 5.08 8.88
N SER A 181 7.00 4.03 8.07
CA SER A 181 5.83 3.66 7.27
C SER A 181 4.59 3.47 8.15
N ALA A 182 4.67 2.62 9.18
CA ALA A 182 3.57 2.36 10.10
C ALA A 182 3.12 3.63 10.84
N THR A 183 4.06 4.46 11.30
CA THR A 183 3.74 5.71 12.00
C THR A 183 2.99 6.67 11.08
N VAL A 184 3.44 6.85 9.84
CA VAL A 184 2.76 7.72 8.87
C VAL A 184 1.38 7.17 8.53
N THR A 185 1.25 5.87 8.32
CA THR A 185 -0.04 5.20 8.10
C THR A 185 -1.00 5.42 9.26
N LEU A 186 -0.59 5.15 10.50
CA LEU A 186 -1.40 5.35 11.69
C LEU A 186 -1.83 6.81 11.88
N LEU A 187 -0.93 7.76 11.60
CA LEU A 187 -1.28 9.19 11.65
C LEU A 187 -2.39 9.53 10.64
N VAL A 188 -2.33 8.98 9.43
CA VAL A 188 -3.37 9.17 8.41
C VAL A 188 -4.69 8.50 8.84
N GLU A 189 -4.64 7.30 9.42
CA GLU A 189 -5.83 6.61 9.93
C GLU A 189 -6.49 7.36 11.08
N ILE A 190 -5.71 7.88 12.01
CA ILE A 190 -6.22 8.73 13.11
C ILE A 190 -6.94 9.95 12.53
N LEU A 191 -6.39 10.58 11.48
CA LEU A 191 -7.08 11.68 10.80
C LEU A 191 -8.42 11.23 10.21
N ILE A 192 -8.47 10.06 9.55
CA ILE A 192 -9.72 9.47 9.04
C ILE A 192 -10.74 9.33 10.17
N VAL A 193 -10.34 8.74 11.30
CA VAL A 193 -11.21 8.52 12.46
C VAL A 193 -11.68 9.83 13.07
N ILE A 194 -10.82 10.82 13.24
CA ILE A 194 -11.20 12.15 13.75
C ILE A 194 -12.21 12.80 12.81
N PHE A 195 -11.95 12.82 11.50
CA PHE A 195 -12.89 13.41 10.54
C PHE A 195 -14.24 12.67 10.52
N SER A 196 -14.24 11.35 10.72
CA SER A 196 -15.45 10.52 10.68
C SER A 196 -16.21 10.52 12.01
N GLY A 197 -15.50 10.64 13.14
CA GLY A 197 -16.03 10.60 14.50
C GLY A 197 -16.57 11.95 14.99
N MET A 198 -16.28 13.04 14.29
CA MET A 198 -16.88 14.36 14.57
C MET A 198 -18.38 14.44 14.25
N GLU A 199 -19.04 13.35 13.80
CA GLU A 199 -20.50 13.27 13.72
C GLU A 199 -21.06 11.95 14.29
N PRO A 200 -21.93 12.00 15.33
CA PRO A 200 -22.37 10.81 16.07
C PRO A 200 -23.43 9.96 15.35
N ALA A 201 -23.53 9.97 14.02
CA ALA A 201 -24.45 9.11 13.30
C ALA A 201 -24.04 8.91 11.85
N THR A 202 -23.37 7.80 11.49
CA THR A 202 -23.54 7.17 10.16
C THR A 202 -22.77 5.85 9.96
N PRO A 203 -23.26 4.97 9.06
CA PRO A 203 -22.60 3.74 8.56
C PRO A 203 -21.20 3.92 7.94
N LEU A 204 -20.72 5.16 7.76
CA LEU A 204 -19.37 5.47 7.26
C LEU A 204 -18.28 4.89 8.17
N LEU A 205 -18.50 4.92 9.49
CA LEU A 205 -17.60 4.33 10.48
C LEU A 205 -17.45 2.80 10.28
N ARG A 206 -18.50 2.11 9.81
CA ARG A 206 -18.45 0.66 9.53
C ARG A 206 -17.66 0.34 8.27
N VAL A 207 -17.80 1.16 7.22
CA VAL A 207 -17.02 1.01 5.98
C VAL A 207 -15.54 1.32 6.24
N LEU A 208 -15.26 2.34 7.05
CA LEU A 208 -13.90 2.71 7.41
C LEU A 208 -13.24 1.72 8.36
N LEU A 209 -13.96 1.19 9.36
CA LEU A 209 -13.44 0.07 10.14
C LEU A 209 -13.18 -1.15 9.26
N ALA A 210 -14.03 -1.44 8.27
CA ALA A 210 -13.81 -2.57 7.39
C ALA A 210 -12.58 -2.39 6.49
N ILE A 211 -12.29 -1.16 6.04
CA ILE A 211 -11.08 -0.84 5.26
C ILE A 211 -9.84 -0.90 6.17
N ALA A 212 -9.86 -0.26 7.34
CA ALA A 212 -8.75 -0.28 8.30
C ALA A 212 -8.43 -1.70 8.76
N LEU A 213 -9.46 -2.50 9.10
CA LEU A 213 -9.28 -3.92 9.45
C LEU A 213 -8.77 -4.75 8.28
N SER A 214 -9.13 -4.45 7.02
CA SER A 214 -8.55 -5.12 5.84
C SER A 214 -7.07 -4.78 5.63
N MET A 215 -6.64 -3.57 5.98
CA MET A 215 -5.23 -3.15 5.87
C MET A 215 -4.39 -3.75 7.00
N GLU A 216 -4.90 -3.74 8.23
CA GLU A 216 -4.24 -4.35 9.40
C GLU A 216 -4.08 -5.89 9.25
N GLN A 217 -4.99 -6.54 8.50
CA GLN A 217 -4.90 -7.97 8.19
C GLN A 217 -3.78 -8.31 7.18
N CYS A 218 -3.29 -7.34 6.40
CA CYS A 218 -2.20 -7.55 5.44
C CYS A 218 -0.81 -7.37 6.08
N ASP A 219 -0.68 -6.58 7.15
CA ASP A 219 0.59 -6.35 7.85
C ASP A 219 0.90 -7.42 8.93
N SER A 220 -0.02 -8.36 9.19
CA SER A 220 0.16 -9.45 10.18
C SER A 220 0.55 -10.81 9.58
N PHE A 221 1.05 -10.84 8.35
CA PHE A 221 1.60 -12.04 7.70
C PHE A 221 3.06 -11.87 7.30
#